data_AF-A0A172U804-F1
#
_entry.id   AF-A0A172U804-F1
#
_cell.length_a   1.000
_cell.length_b   1.000
_cell.length_c   1.000
_cell.angle_alpha   90.00
_cell.angle_beta   90.00
_cell.angle_gamma   90.00
#
_symmetry.space_group_name_H-M   'P 1'
#
loop_
_entity.id
_entity.type
_entity.pdbx_description
1 polymer ?
#
loop_
_entity_poly.entity_id
_entity_poly.type
_entity_poly.pdbx_seq_one_letter_code
_entity_poly.pdbx_strand_id
1 'polypeptide(L)'
;MNPALADLLRSRAGIWRGLHCDHAAWAVVGSGFAELDASLPGGGWPLGTLAEIASPAPGCGELRLLLPAIAGLSRAGRRIAWIAPPYRPYAPALLQAGVALGQLLAVNADKDHDIAWCAEKLLRSGGCGMVLLWPRRLDARQIRRLQLAAETGSALAVLFTLPAQSYSGAALRVAVRPSASGLAVDIVKARGSLRRASLMLSL
;
A
#
# COMPACT_ATOMS: atom_id res chain seq x y z
N MET A 1 32.82 -5.51 12.76
CA MET A 1 32.48 -4.84 11.49
C MET A 1 33.08 -3.44 11.55
N ASN A 2 33.90 -3.04 10.56
CA ASN A 2 34.68 -1.80 10.62
C ASN A 2 33.76 -0.56 10.55
N PRO A 3 33.76 0.35 11.56
CA PRO A 3 32.85 1.50 11.60
C PRO A 3 33.06 2.49 10.44
N ALA A 4 34.30 2.64 9.97
CA ALA A 4 34.61 3.51 8.83
C ALA A 4 34.02 2.99 7.51
N LEU A 5 33.96 1.66 7.35
CA LEU A 5 33.32 1.02 6.19
C LEU A 5 31.79 1.23 6.24
N ALA A 6 31.18 1.16 7.43
CA ALA A 6 29.75 1.40 7.59
C ALA A 6 29.37 2.85 7.23
N ASP A 7 30.16 3.85 7.63
CA ASP A 7 29.93 5.25 7.26
C ASP A 7 30.16 5.55 5.78
N LEU A 8 31.15 4.92 5.16
CA LEU A 8 31.43 5.07 3.74
C LEU A 8 30.33 4.42 2.89
N LEU A 9 29.78 3.29 3.35
CA LEU A 9 28.60 2.70 2.73
C LEU A 9 27.39 3.61 2.91
N ARG A 10 27.14 4.15 4.12
CA ARG A 10 26.04 5.09 4.45
C ARG A 10 26.02 6.34 3.56
N SER A 11 27.19 6.91 3.27
CA SER A 11 27.33 8.16 2.51
C SER A 11 27.16 8.03 0.99
N ARG A 12 27.16 6.81 0.43
CA ARG A 12 26.99 6.59 -1.02
C ARG A 12 25.61 6.01 -1.36
N ALA A 13 24.73 6.87 -1.88
CA ALA A 13 23.35 6.54 -2.26
C ALA A 13 23.18 5.57 -3.45
N GLY A 14 24.27 5.11 -4.07
CA GLY A 14 24.26 4.21 -5.24
C GLY A 14 24.77 2.80 -5.00
N ILE A 15 25.11 2.41 -3.76
CA ILE A 15 25.66 1.08 -3.46
C ILE A 15 24.55 0.16 -2.98
N TRP A 16 24.29 -0.93 -3.71
CA TRP A 16 23.39 -2.00 -3.29
C TRP A 16 24.04 -2.80 -2.15
N ARG A 17 23.46 -2.74 -0.93
CA ARG A 17 24.05 -3.31 0.30
C ARG A 17 23.54 -4.72 0.66
N GLY A 18 23.02 -5.47 -0.31
CA GLY A 18 22.52 -6.83 -0.09
C GLY A 18 21.45 -6.90 1.02
N LEU A 19 21.55 -7.91 1.90
CA LEU A 19 20.59 -8.18 2.99
C LEU A 19 20.50 -7.10 4.08
N HIS A 20 21.39 -6.11 4.07
CA HIS A 20 21.41 -4.96 4.99
C HIS A 20 21.24 -3.65 4.22
N CYS A 21 20.13 -3.56 3.48
CA CYS A 21 19.61 -2.26 3.08
C CYS A 21 19.16 -1.54 4.36
N ASP A 22 20.00 -0.66 4.90
CA ASP A 22 19.49 0.55 5.53
C ASP A 22 18.52 1.13 4.52
N HIS A 23 17.22 1.01 4.81
CA HIS A 23 16.15 1.15 3.84
C HIS A 23 16.32 2.47 3.08
N ALA A 24 15.94 2.53 1.81
CA ALA A 24 15.42 3.79 1.31
C ALA A 24 14.32 4.17 2.32
N ALA A 25 14.58 5.18 3.15
CA ALA A 25 13.78 5.50 4.32
C ALA A 25 12.43 6.05 3.85
N TRP A 26 11.59 5.19 3.30
CA TRP A 26 10.21 5.51 3.03
C TRP A 26 9.60 5.90 4.36
N ALA A 27 8.97 7.07 4.40
CA ALA A 27 8.03 7.34 5.45
C ALA A 27 7.00 6.21 5.46
N VAL A 28 6.67 5.69 6.63
CA VAL A 28 5.67 4.63 6.77
C VAL A 28 4.42 5.17 7.46
N VAL A 29 3.29 4.53 7.17
CA VAL A 29 2.09 4.62 8.02
C VAL A 29 1.85 3.26 8.65
N GLY A 30 1.69 3.23 9.98
CA GLY A 30 1.45 1.97 10.71
C GLY A 30 0.21 1.25 10.17
N SER A 31 0.28 -0.08 10.12
CA SER A 31 -0.86 -0.90 9.70
C SER A 31 -1.92 -1.02 10.78
N GLY A 32 -1.56 -0.74 12.03
CA GLY A 32 -2.41 -0.96 13.21
C GLY A 32 -2.32 -2.39 13.77
N PHE A 33 -1.50 -3.24 13.16
CA PHE A 33 -1.25 -4.61 13.61
C PHE A 33 0.26 -4.76 13.86
N ALA A 34 0.65 -4.94 15.12
CA ALA A 34 2.05 -4.97 15.51
C ALA A 34 2.84 -6.09 14.80
N GLU A 35 2.20 -7.25 14.60
CA GLU A 35 2.76 -8.41 13.91
C GLU A 35 3.03 -8.13 12.43
N LEU A 36 2.14 -7.37 11.78
CA LEU A 36 2.32 -6.96 10.40
C LEU A 36 3.38 -5.87 10.28
N ASP A 37 3.34 -4.85 11.14
CA ASP A 37 4.34 -3.78 11.16
C ASP A 37 5.75 -4.34 11.36
N ALA A 38 5.94 -5.30 12.27
CA ALA A 38 7.22 -5.98 12.48
C ALA A 38 7.72 -6.77 11.24
N SER A 39 6.80 -7.16 10.34
CA SER A 39 7.11 -7.93 9.14
C SER A 39 7.28 -7.04 7.90
N LEU A 40 6.78 -5.80 7.93
CA LEU A 40 6.89 -4.84 6.84
C LEU A 40 8.24 -4.09 6.88
N PRO A 41 8.85 -3.81 5.71
CA PRO A 41 10.01 -2.93 5.63
C PRO A 41 9.73 -1.58 6.30
N GLY A 42 10.59 -1.17 7.22
CA GLY A 42 10.46 0.12 7.92
C GLY A 42 9.34 0.20 8.97
N GLY A 43 8.64 -0.90 9.28
CA GLY A 43 7.68 -0.90 10.38
C GLY A 43 6.26 -0.46 10.02
N GLY A 44 5.87 -0.51 8.74
CA GLY A 44 4.51 -0.14 8.31
C GLY A 44 4.36 -0.09 6.80
N TRP A 45 3.23 0.46 6.33
CA TRP A 45 2.97 0.64 4.90
C TRP A 45 3.87 1.73 4.32
N PRO A 46 4.69 1.43 3.31
CA PRO A 46 5.67 2.40 2.78
C PRO A 46 4.99 3.47 1.92
N LEU A 47 4.95 4.71 2.39
CA LEU A 47 4.50 5.86 1.62
C LEU A 47 5.46 6.13 0.45
N GLY A 48 4.93 6.75 -0.60
CA GLY A 48 5.70 6.96 -1.82
C GLY A 48 5.86 5.68 -2.65
N THR A 49 4.98 4.69 -2.47
CA THR A 49 5.08 3.42 -3.17
C THR A 49 3.75 2.89 -3.67
N LEU A 50 3.84 1.92 -4.58
CA LEU A 50 2.74 1.09 -5.02
C LEU A 50 2.80 -0.26 -4.31
N ALA A 51 1.75 -0.56 -3.55
CA ALA A 51 1.50 -1.85 -2.91
C ALA A 51 0.40 -2.61 -3.64
N GLU A 52 0.55 -3.92 -3.74
CA GLU A 52 -0.48 -4.85 -4.21
C GLU A 52 -1.08 -5.60 -3.04
N ILE A 53 -2.41 -5.66 -2.99
CA ILE A 53 -3.15 -6.56 -2.11
C ILE A 53 -3.92 -7.55 -2.98
N ALA A 54 -3.40 -8.78 -3.04
CA ALA A 54 -3.99 -9.88 -3.78
C ALA A 54 -4.98 -10.62 -2.88
N SER A 55 -6.26 -10.67 -3.28
CA SER A 55 -7.33 -11.31 -2.52
C SER A 55 -8.15 -12.24 -3.43
N PRO A 56 -8.68 -13.37 -2.93
CA PRO A 56 -9.44 -14.32 -3.75
C PRO A 56 -10.74 -13.71 -4.30
N ALA A 57 -11.34 -12.79 -3.55
CA ALA A 57 -12.50 -12.03 -3.95
C ALA A 57 -12.57 -10.72 -3.13
N PRO A 58 -13.20 -9.67 -3.67
CA PRO A 58 -13.46 -8.46 -2.90
C PRO A 58 -14.36 -8.72 -1.69
N GLY A 59 -14.10 -8.04 -0.58
CA GLY A 59 -14.88 -8.15 0.66
C GLY A 59 -14.46 -9.31 1.56
N CYS A 60 -13.30 -9.94 1.33
CA CYS A 60 -12.76 -10.99 2.20
C CYS A 60 -12.07 -10.45 3.46
N GLY A 61 -12.08 -9.13 3.67
CA GLY A 61 -11.44 -8.45 4.79
C GLY A 61 -10.14 -7.73 4.41
N GLU A 62 -9.78 -7.72 3.14
CA GLU A 62 -8.59 -7.05 2.59
C GLU A 62 -8.54 -5.56 2.92
N LEU A 63 -9.70 -4.89 2.95
CA LEU A 63 -9.81 -3.48 3.31
C LEU A 63 -9.59 -3.24 4.81
N ARG A 64 -10.01 -4.19 5.67
CA ARG A 64 -9.83 -4.08 7.13
C ARG A 64 -8.36 -3.97 7.51
N LEU A 65 -7.49 -4.59 6.73
CA LEU A 65 -6.03 -4.49 6.84
C LEU A 65 -5.50 -3.05 6.71
N LEU A 66 -6.20 -2.20 5.96
CA LEU A 66 -5.81 -0.82 5.70
C LEU A 66 -6.60 0.19 6.55
N LEU A 67 -7.70 -0.21 7.19
CA LEU A 67 -8.56 0.72 7.93
C LEU A 67 -7.80 1.55 8.97
N PRO A 68 -6.88 0.99 9.78
CA PRO A 68 -6.12 1.81 10.74
C PRO A 68 -5.24 2.86 10.05
N ALA A 69 -4.58 2.50 8.94
CA ALA A 69 -3.77 3.43 8.16
C ALA A 69 -4.64 4.52 7.49
N ILE A 70 -5.79 4.16 6.95
CA ILE A 70 -6.79 5.08 6.37
C ILE A 70 -7.28 6.06 7.44
N ALA A 71 -7.61 5.57 8.64
CA ALA A 71 -8.05 6.40 9.76
C ALA A 71 -6.93 7.35 10.25
N GLY A 72 -5.69 6.86 10.34
CA GLY A 72 -4.53 7.68 10.69
C GLY A 72 -4.29 8.82 9.69
N LEU A 73 -4.22 8.49 8.39
CA LEU A 73 -3.98 9.47 7.32
C LEU A 73 -5.12 10.49 7.19
N SER A 74 -6.38 10.03 7.25
CA SER A 74 -7.54 10.93 7.14
C SER A 74 -7.62 11.91 8.32
N ARG A 75 -7.33 11.47 9.55
CA ARG A 75 -7.26 12.38 10.71
C ARG A 75 -6.08 13.36 10.63
N ALA A 76 -4.99 12.97 9.97
CA ALA A 76 -3.89 13.87 9.64
C ALA A 76 -4.21 14.84 8.48
N GLY A 77 -5.47 14.92 8.03
CA GLY A 77 -5.91 15.84 6.98
C GLY A 77 -5.52 15.41 5.56
N ARG A 78 -5.04 14.18 5.38
CA ARG A 78 -4.68 13.64 4.06
C ARG A 78 -5.90 12.97 3.43
N ARG A 79 -6.13 13.24 2.14
CA ARG A 79 -7.24 12.64 1.39
C ARG A 79 -7.00 11.16 1.12
N ILE A 80 -8.06 10.38 1.13
CA ILE A 80 -8.07 8.96 0.78
C ILE A 80 -9.00 8.78 -0.41
N ALA A 81 -8.43 8.46 -1.58
CA ALA A 81 -9.22 8.26 -2.78
C ALA A 81 -9.51 6.78 -3.01
N TRP A 82 -10.75 6.47 -3.37
CA TRP A 82 -11.23 5.14 -3.71
C TRP A 82 -11.68 5.19 -5.17
N ILE A 83 -10.98 4.50 -6.06
CA ILE A 83 -11.20 4.60 -7.50
C ILE A 83 -11.73 3.28 -8.03
N ALA A 84 -12.92 3.33 -8.60
CA ALA A 84 -13.68 2.18 -9.07
C ALA A 84 -13.87 1.07 -8.01
N PRO A 85 -14.24 1.39 -6.75
CA PRO A 85 -14.43 0.36 -5.73
C PRO A 85 -15.53 -0.63 -6.18
N PRO A 86 -15.36 -1.94 -5.93
CA PRO A 86 -16.31 -2.97 -6.39
C PRO A 86 -17.68 -2.84 -5.73
N TYR A 87 -17.72 -2.24 -4.53
CA TYR A 87 -18.93 -1.95 -3.78
C TYR A 87 -18.88 -0.52 -3.25
N ARG A 88 -20.05 0.05 -2.94
CA ARG A 88 -20.14 1.36 -2.31
C ARG A 88 -19.52 1.32 -0.91
N PRO A 89 -18.56 2.19 -0.57
CA PRO A 89 -18.01 2.27 0.78
C PRO A 89 -19.11 2.59 1.79
N TYR A 90 -19.21 1.78 2.85
CA TYR A 90 -20.25 1.95 3.87
C TYR A 90 -19.79 2.97 4.94
N ALA A 91 -20.30 4.20 4.82
CA ALA A 91 -19.87 5.34 5.65
C ALA A 91 -19.98 5.12 7.17
N PRO A 92 -21.03 4.49 7.73
CA PRO A 92 -21.11 4.22 9.17
C PRO A 92 -19.98 3.32 9.69
N ALA A 93 -19.61 2.27 8.95
CA ALA A 93 -18.49 1.41 9.36
C ALA A 93 -17.14 2.15 9.29
N LEU A 94 -16.97 3.03 8.30
CA LEU A 94 -15.77 3.86 8.18
C LEU A 94 -15.65 4.87 9.34
N LEU A 95 -16.77 5.49 9.75
CA LEU A 95 -16.80 6.35 10.95
C LEU A 95 -16.44 5.58 12.21
N GLN A 96 -17.01 4.38 12.40
CA GLN A 96 -16.69 3.52 13.54
C GLN A 96 -15.21 3.11 13.56
N ALA A 97 -14.61 2.91 12.39
CA ALA A 97 -13.18 2.67 12.24
C ALA A 97 -12.30 3.93 12.44
N GLY A 98 -12.89 5.09 12.78
CA GLY A 98 -12.18 6.34 13.04
C GLY A 98 -11.74 7.12 11.79
N VAL A 99 -12.33 6.81 10.63
CA VAL A 99 -12.03 7.49 9.37
C VAL A 99 -12.73 8.84 9.31
N ALA A 100 -11.98 9.90 9.03
CA ALA A 100 -12.56 11.23 8.81
C ALA A 100 -13.23 11.28 7.42
N LEU A 101 -14.55 11.09 7.35
CA LEU A 101 -15.29 10.97 6.08
C LEU A 101 -15.10 12.17 5.14
N GLY A 102 -14.90 13.38 5.66
CA GLY A 102 -14.64 14.58 4.84
C GLY A 102 -13.34 14.52 4.02
N GLN A 103 -12.45 13.57 4.34
CA GLN A 103 -11.22 13.30 3.59
C GLN A 103 -11.37 12.16 2.58
N LEU A 104 -12.53 11.50 2.51
CA LEU A 104 -12.76 10.41 1.56
C LEU A 104 -13.26 10.96 0.23
N LEU A 105 -12.65 10.47 -0.86
CA LEU A 105 -13.10 10.71 -2.22
C LEU A 105 -13.43 9.37 -2.86
N ALA A 106 -14.67 9.20 -3.30
CA ALA A 106 -15.06 8.05 -4.13
C ALA A 106 -15.16 8.50 -5.59
N VAL A 107 -14.36 7.88 -6.46
CA VAL A 107 -14.30 8.17 -7.89
C VAL A 107 -14.84 6.96 -8.64
N ASN A 108 -15.95 7.12 -9.34
CA ASN A 108 -16.46 6.11 -10.25
C ASN A 108 -15.77 6.26 -11.61
N ALA A 109 -15.16 5.19 -12.08
CA ALA A 109 -14.51 5.13 -13.39
C ALA A 109 -14.66 3.72 -13.95
N ASP A 110 -15.16 3.59 -15.17
CA ASP A 110 -15.50 2.28 -15.75
C ASP A 110 -14.37 1.65 -16.57
N LYS A 111 -13.46 2.48 -17.09
CA LYS A 111 -12.36 2.08 -17.97
C LYS A 111 -11.04 2.06 -17.22
N ASP A 112 -10.24 1.01 -17.41
CA ASP A 112 -8.92 0.87 -16.77
C ASP A 112 -7.96 2.04 -17.06
N HIS A 113 -8.03 2.61 -18.26
CA HIS A 113 -7.29 3.83 -18.61
C HIS A 113 -7.66 5.01 -17.70
N ASP A 114 -8.95 5.22 -17.46
CA ASP A 114 -9.45 6.34 -16.69
C ASP A 114 -9.19 6.13 -15.19
N ILE A 115 -9.29 4.89 -14.71
CA ILE A 115 -8.87 4.49 -13.35
C ILE A 115 -7.40 4.87 -13.12
N ALA A 116 -6.51 4.44 -14.01
CA ALA A 116 -5.07 4.72 -13.90
C ALA A 116 -4.76 6.22 -14.01
N TRP A 117 -5.46 6.93 -14.90
CA TRP A 117 -5.29 8.37 -15.08
C TRP A 117 -5.73 9.16 -13.84
N CYS A 118 -6.93 8.86 -13.30
CA CYS A 118 -7.43 9.46 -12.06
C CYS A 118 -6.47 9.21 -10.89
N ALA A 119 -6.01 7.96 -10.74
CA ALA A 119 -5.06 7.58 -9.70
C ALA A 119 -3.75 8.37 -9.84
N GLU A 120 -3.19 8.47 -11.04
CA GLU A 120 -1.97 9.24 -11.27
C GLU A 120 -2.13 10.71 -10.88
N LYS A 121 -3.24 11.35 -11.26
CA LYS A 121 -3.49 12.77 -10.91
C LYS A 121 -3.64 12.98 -9.42
N LEU A 122 -4.39 12.11 -8.74
CA LEU A 122 -4.61 12.19 -7.29
C LEU A 122 -3.32 11.94 -6.52
N LEU A 123 -2.54 10.94 -6.92
CA LEU A 123 -1.23 10.66 -6.35
C LEU A 123 -0.28 11.86 -6.52
N ARG A 124 -0.15 12.42 -7.74
CA ARG A 124 0.75 13.56 -7.99
C ARG A 124 0.35 14.87 -7.30
N SER A 125 -0.89 15.00 -6.84
CA SER A 125 -1.40 16.25 -6.25
C SER A 125 -0.73 16.63 -4.92
N GLY A 126 -0.09 15.68 -4.23
CA GLY A 126 0.45 15.86 -2.88
C GLY A 126 -0.61 15.92 -1.76
N GLY A 127 -1.89 16.10 -2.10
CA GLY A 127 -2.98 16.18 -1.13
C GLY A 127 -3.51 14.82 -0.66
N CYS A 128 -3.33 13.76 -1.45
CA CYS A 128 -3.73 12.40 -1.09
C CYS A 128 -2.65 11.73 -0.25
N GLY A 129 -3.05 11.04 0.83
CA GLY A 129 -2.16 10.16 1.60
C GLY A 129 -2.22 8.72 1.10
N MET A 130 -3.36 8.30 0.58
CA MET A 130 -3.57 6.96 0.04
C MET A 130 -4.56 7.00 -1.13
N VAL A 131 -4.30 6.19 -2.15
CA VAL A 131 -5.19 5.98 -3.29
C VAL A 131 -5.40 4.48 -3.45
N LEU A 132 -6.64 4.04 -3.28
CA LEU A 132 -7.11 2.67 -3.44
C LEU A 132 -7.70 2.50 -4.84
N LEU A 133 -7.28 1.48 -5.58
CA LEU A 133 -7.73 1.24 -6.95
C LEU A 133 -8.06 -0.24 -7.21
N TRP A 134 -9.15 -0.46 -7.95
CA TRP A 134 -9.65 -1.79 -8.37
C TRP A 134 -9.81 -1.87 -9.90
N PRO A 135 -8.72 -1.81 -10.68
CA PRO A 135 -8.78 -1.99 -12.12
C PRO A 135 -8.98 -3.47 -12.48
N ARG A 136 -9.43 -3.74 -13.71
CA ARG A 136 -9.49 -5.11 -14.24
C ARG A 136 -8.11 -5.59 -14.65
N ARG A 137 -7.35 -4.71 -15.33
CA ARG A 137 -5.96 -4.94 -15.71
C ARG A 137 -5.24 -3.61 -15.92
N LEU A 138 -3.96 -3.56 -15.53
CA LEU A 138 -3.06 -2.46 -15.88
C LEU A 138 -1.88 -3.00 -16.72
N ASP A 139 -1.35 -2.19 -17.62
CA ASP A 139 -0.09 -2.50 -18.28
C ASP A 139 1.13 -2.06 -17.45
N ALA A 140 2.32 -2.52 -17.84
CA ALA A 140 3.56 -2.19 -17.13
C ALA A 140 3.88 -0.68 -17.13
N ARG A 141 3.45 0.05 -18.16
CA ARG A 141 3.67 1.49 -18.28
C ARG A 141 2.79 2.25 -17.27
N GLN A 142 1.52 1.87 -17.14
CA GLN A 142 0.59 2.40 -16.16
C GLN A 142 1.10 2.13 -14.74
N ILE A 143 1.51 0.89 -14.43
CA ILE A 143 2.09 0.55 -13.12
C ILE A 143 3.31 1.42 -12.80
N ARG A 144 4.23 1.60 -13.76
CA ARG A 144 5.42 2.45 -13.56
C ARG A 144 5.05 3.93 -13.35
N ARG A 145 4.06 4.44 -14.09
CA ARG A 145 3.55 5.81 -13.91
C ARG A 145 2.92 6.01 -12.54
N LEU A 146 2.14 5.03 -12.06
CA LEU A 146 1.54 5.06 -10.73
C LEU A 146 2.59 5.02 -9.61
N GLN A 147 3.62 4.18 -9.74
CA GLN A 147 4.73 4.17 -8.78
C GLN A 147 5.42 5.54 -8.71
N LEU A 148 5.77 6.13 -9.86
CA LEU A 148 6.40 7.45 -9.90
C LEU A 148 5.47 8.55 -9.34
N ALA A 149 4.18 8.45 -9.59
CA ALA A 149 3.19 9.38 -9.05
C ALA A 149 3.05 9.27 -7.53
N ALA A 150 3.05 8.04 -6.99
CA ALA A 150 3.04 7.78 -5.56
C ALA A 150 4.28 8.38 -4.90
N GLU A 151 5.47 8.16 -5.46
CA GLU A 151 6.73 8.78 -5.04
C GLU A 151 6.63 10.32 -5.04
N THR A 152 6.17 10.91 -6.15
CA THR A 152 6.02 12.37 -6.30
C THR A 152 5.12 12.97 -5.22
N GLY A 153 4.00 12.32 -4.93
CA GLY A 153 3.01 12.80 -3.96
C GLY A 153 3.26 12.41 -2.51
N SER A 154 4.30 11.61 -2.23
CA SER A 154 4.51 10.97 -0.92
C SER A 154 3.22 10.30 -0.41
N ALA A 155 2.59 9.50 -1.29
CA ALA A 155 1.32 8.83 -1.05
C ALA A 155 1.46 7.32 -1.26
N LEU A 156 0.59 6.53 -0.63
CA LEU A 156 0.51 5.09 -0.88
C LEU A 156 -0.51 4.81 -1.99
N ALA A 157 -0.07 4.21 -3.09
CA ALA A 157 -0.98 3.61 -4.06
C ALA A 157 -1.22 2.15 -3.66
N VAL A 158 -2.48 1.76 -3.48
CA VAL A 158 -2.87 0.37 -3.19
C VAL A 158 -3.69 -0.16 -4.34
N LEU A 159 -3.15 -1.19 -4.99
CA LEU A 159 -3.77 -1.92 -6.07
C LEU A 159 -4.36 -3.23 -5.54
N PHE A 160 -5.69 -3.35 -5.59
CA PHE A 160 -6.36 -4.60 -5.27
C PHE A 160 -6.42 -5.49 -6.51
N THR A 161 -5.98 -6.74 -6.34
CA THR A 161 -5.86 -7.70 -7.45
C THR A 161 -6.40 -9.07 -7.07
N LEU A 162 -6.70 -9.88 -8.08
CA LEU A 162 -6.87 -11.32 -7.90
C LEU A 162 -5.48 -12.00 -7.80
N PRO A 163 -5.34 -13.17 -7.15
CA PRO A 163 -4.03 -13.78 -6.90
C PRO A 163 -3.26 -14.14 -8.19
N ALA A 164 -3.99 -14.49 -9.25
CA ALA A 164 -3.45 -14.78 -10.57
C ALA A 164 -2.92 -13.53 -11.31
N GLN A 165 -3.30 -12.34 -10.86
CA GLN A 165 -2.77 -11.07 -11.39
C GLN A 165 -1.60 -10.62 -10.52
N SER A 166 -0.44 -10.38 -11.15
CA SER A 166 0.76 -9.87 -10.48
C SER A 166 1.43 -8.83 -11.33
N TYR A 167 1.82 -7.70 -10.74
CA TYR A 167 2.60 -6.68 -11.42
C TYR A 167 4.02 -6.64 -10.86
N SER A 168 5.02 -6.78 -11.72
CA SER A 168 6.42 -6.80 -11.28
C SER A 168 6.88 -5.45 -10.70
N GLY A 169 6.17 -4.37 -11.00
CA GLY A 169 6.51 -3.00 -10.59
C GLY A 169 6.22 -2.66 -9.12
N ALA A 170 5.34 -3.38 -8.44
CA ALA A 170 4.96 -3.06 -7.05
C ALA A 170 6.15 -3.17 -6.10
N ALA A 171 6.24 -2.23 -5.16
CA ALA A 171 7.25 -2.26 -4.10
C ALA A 171 6.88 -3.31 -3.04
N LEU A 172 5.60 -3.45 -2.71
CA LEU A 172 5.09 -4.40 -1.74
C LEU A 172 3.98 -5.24 -2.38
N ARG A 173 3.96 -6.54 -2.12
CA ARG A 173 2.85 -7.44 -2.49
C ARG A 173 2.48 -8.29 -1.30
N VAL A 174 1.23 -8.17 -0.90
CA VAL A 174 0.61 -8.92 0.18
C VAL A 174 -0.52 -9.75 -0.41
N ALA A 175 -0.54 -11.05 -0.14
CA ALA A 175 -1.68 -11.91 -0.43
C ALA A 175 -2.50 -12.08 0.84
N VAL A 176 -3.81 -11.98 0.73
CA VAL A 176 -4.73 -12.11 1.87
C VAL A 176 -5.78 -13.17 1.59
N ARG A 177 -6.12 -13.95 2.62
CA ARG A 177 -7.16 -14.97 2.55
C ARG A 177 -7.98 -14.95 3.84
N PRO A 178 -9.32 -15.08 3.76
CA PRO A 178 -10.13 -15.21 4.96
C PRO A 178 -9.75 -16.50 5.70
N SER A 179 -9.78 -16.44 7.03
CA SER A 179 -9.53 -17.56 7.94
C SER A 179 -10.64 -17.61 9.00
N ALA A 180 -10.84 -18.75 9.65
CA ALA A 180 -11.88 -18.94 10.67
C ALA A 180 -11.79 -17.94 11.83
N SER A 181 -10.58 -17.48 12.16
CA SER A 181 -10.29 -16.55 13.25
C SER A 181 -9.92 -15.13 12.80
N GLY A 182 -9.99 -14.82 11.51
CA GLY A 182 -9.60 -13.51 10.99
C GLY A 182 -9.07 -13.56 9.56
N LEU A 183 -7.87 -13.02 9.35
CA LEU A 183 -7.25 -12.88 8.02
C LEU A 183 -5.85 -13.48 8.00
N ALA A 184 -5.64 -14.44 7.10
CA ALA A 184 -4.32 -14.94 6.74
C ALA A 184 -3.65 -13.92 5.81
N VAL A 185 -2.43 -13.49 6.15
CA VAL A 185 -1.67 -12.48 5.42
C VAL A 185 -0.29 -13.03 5.07
N ASP A 186 0.00 -13.09 3.77
CA ASP A 186 1.26 -13.57 3.23
C ASP A 186 2.01 -12.41 2.53
N ILE A 187 3.17 -12.01 3.05
CA ILE A 187 4.06 -11.03 2.41
C ILE A 187 4.84 -11.76 1.32
N VAL A 188 4.40 -11.59 0.07
CA VAL A 188 4.96 -12.28 -1.11
C VAL A 188 6.21 -11.56 -1.63
N LYS A 189 6.19 -10.22 -1.56
CA LYS A 189 7.28 -9.35 -2.03
C LYS A 189 7.34 -8.11 -1.17
N ALA A 190 8.54 -7.71 -0.77
CA ALA A 190 8.77 -6.47 -0.05
C ALA A 190 10.09 -5.86 -0.50
N ARG A 191 10.07 -4.81 -1.32
CA ARG A 191 11.29 -4.16 -1.83
C ARG A 191 12.12 -3.67 -0.65
N GLY A 192 13.41 -3.99 -0.64
CA GLY A 192 14.31 -3.69 0.48
C GLY A 192 14.33 -4.74 1.58
N SER A 193 13.52 -5.80 1.48
CA SER A 193 13.56 -6.96 2.38
C SER A 193 13.51 -8.26 1.59
N LEU A 194 14.22 -9.29 2.06
CA LEU A 194 14.08 -10.65 1.54
C LEU A 194 13.15 -11.51 2.41
N ARG A 195 12.57 -10.93 3.47
CA ARG A 195 11.66 -11.65 4.37
C ARG A 195 10.31 -11.85 3.69
N ARG A 196 10.00 -13.12 3.42
CA ARG A 196 8.62 -13.57 3.26
C ARG A 196 8.10 -13.91 4.65
N ALA A 197 6.86 -13.51 4.93
CA ALA A 197 6.21 -13.77 6.21
C ALA A 197 4.78 -14.21 5.97
N SER A 198 4.30 -15.14 6.80
CA SER A 198 2.92 -15.58 6.83
C SER A 198 2.39 -15.34 8.24
N LEU A 199 1.32 -14.57 8.35
CA LEU A 199 0.76 -14.08 9.60
C LEU A 199 -0.72 -14.42 9.65
N MET A 200 -1.25 -14.69 10.85
CA MET A 200 -2.69 -14.73 11.10
C MET A 200 -3.05 -13.51 11.93
N LEU A 201 -3.87 -12.63 11.36
CA LEU A 201 -4.37 -11.45 12.05
C LEU A 201 -5.78 -11.71 12.55
N SER A 202 -6.01 -11.44 13.84
CA SER A 202 -7.35 -11.44 14.42
C SER A 202 -7.97 -10.08 14.14
N LEU A 203 -9.01 -10.04 13.31
CA LEU A 203 -9.65 -8.79 12.85
C LEU A 203 -11.02 -8.60 13.44
#